data_AF-A0A2V8PZH3-F1
#
_entry.id   AF-A0A2V8PZH3-F1
#
_cell.length_a   1.000
_cell.length_b   1.000
_cell.length_c   1.000
_cell.angle_alpha   90.00
_cell.angle_beta   90.00
_cell.angle_gamma   90.00
#
_symmetry.space_group_name_H-M   'P 1'
#
loop_
_entity.id
_entity.type
_entity.pdbx_description
1 polymer ?
#
loop_
_entity_poly.entity_id
_entity_poly.type
_entity_poly.pdbx_seq_one_letter_code
_entity_poly.pdbx_strand_id
1 'polypeptide(L)'
;MPNPVKSDPPAGRFSLGLGHFVFIGVLLLRLWALVRLTHSPLLLPTRGDMHFYDDWAKDILHGQFTQPLAFYGLPGYAYLLAFLYKLFGENPFVPGLLQAALDA
;
A
#
# COMPACT_ATOMS: atom_id res chain seq x y z
N MET A 1 -46.66 -24.57 30.43
CA MET A 1 -45.28 -24.03 30.43
C MET A 1 -44.91 -23.76 28.98
N PRO A 2 -44.37 -22.58 28.61
CA PRO A 2 -43.94 -22.34 27.25
C PRO A 2 -42.71 -23.21 26.93
N ASN A 3 -42.64 -23.76 25.72
CA ASN A 3 -41.46 -24.49 25.26
C ASN A 3 -40.28 -23.50 25.11
N PRO A 4 -39.05 -23.90 25.48
CA PRO A 4 -37.89 -23.04 25.29
C PRO A 4 -37.69 -22.79 23.79
N VAL A 5 -37.64 -21.51 23.41
CA VAL A 5 -37.27 -21.09 22.06
C VAL A 5 -35.83 -21.50 21.83
N LYS A 6 -35.60 -22.36 20.84
CA LYS A 6 -34.25 -22.75 20.41
C LYS A 6 -33.58 -21.51 19.84
N SER A 7 -32.71 -20.86 20.62
CA SER A 7 -31.88 -19.78 20.11
C SER A 7 -30.86 -20.38 19.14
N ASP A 8 -30.83 -19.89 17.90
CA ASP A 8 -29.74 -20.23 16.98
C ASP A 8 -28.40 -19.94 17.66
N PRO A 9 -27.40 -20.83 17.53
CA PRO A 9 -26.09 -20.55 18.05
C PRO A 9 -25.63 -19.20 17.50
N PRO A 10 -24.99 -18.35 18.31
CA PRO A 10 -24.50 -17.06 17.82
C PRO A 10 -23.67 -17.35 16.56
N ALA A 11 -23.90 -16.58 15.50
CA ALA A 11 -23.10 -16.60 14.28
C ALA A 11 -21.68 -16.03 14.58
N GLY A 12 -21.03 -16.59 15.59
CA GLY A 12 -19.61 -16.45 15.79
C GLY A 12 -18.97 -17.46 14.86
N ARG A 13 -18.25 -16.97 13.87
CA ARG A 13 -16.84 -17.32 13.62
C ARG A 13 -16.44 -16.78 12.26
N PHE A 14 -15.27 -16.14 12.24
CA PHE A 14 -14.45 -15.89 11.07
C PHE A 14 -14.39 -17.15 10.19
N SER A 15 -15.35 -17.31 9.29
CA SER A 15 -15.37 -18.41 8.35
C SER A 15 -14.41 -18.04 7.24
N LEU A 16 -13.26 -18.72 7.21
CA LEU A 16 -12.27 -18.59 6.14
C LEU A 16 -12.89 -19.11 4.84
N GLY A 17 -13.64 -18.23 4.16
CA GLY A 17 -14.16 -18.49 2.82
C GLY A 17 -13.08 -18.40 1.75
N LEU A 18 -13.40 -18.85 0.54
CA LEU A 18 -12.51 -18.82 -0.63
C LEU A 18 -11.82 -17.46 -0.85
N GLY A 19 -12.55 -16.35 -0.62
CA GLY A 19 -12.01 -15.00 -0.75
C GLY A 19 -10.80 -14.73 0.15
N HIS A 20 -10.76 -15.28 1.36
CA HIS A 20 -9.60 -15.14 2.25
C HIS A 20 -8.38 -15.88 1.71
N PHE A 21 -8.58 -17.07 1.13
CA PHE A 21 -7.48 -17.82 0.52
C PHE A 21 -6.93 -17.13 -0.73
N VAL A 22 -7.82 -16.54 -1.54
CA VAL A 22 -7.42 -15.72 -2.70
C VAL A 22 -6.62 -14.49 -2.23
N PHE A 23 -7.16 -13.73 -1.28
CA PHE A 23 -6.48 -12.56 -0.69
C PHE A 23 -5.10 -12.94 -0.14
N ILE A 24 -5.01 -13.98 0.70
CA ILE A 24 -3.73 -14.44 1.27
C ILE A 24 -2.77 -14.88 0.16
N GLY A 25 -3.25 -15.61 -0.85
CA GLY A 25 -2.44 -16.04 -1.99
C GLY A 25 -1.87 -14.86 -2.79
N VAL A 26 -2.70 -13.87 -3.11
CA VAL A 26 -2.28 -12.65 -3.82
C VAL A 26 -1.33 -11.82 -2.97
N LEU A 27 -1.62 -11.65 -1.68
CA LEU A 27 -0.76 -10.93 -0.74
C LEU A 27 0.62 -11.57 -0.66
N LEU A 28 0.70 -12.89 -0.48
CA LEU A 28 1.97 -13.61 -0.44
C LEU A 28 2.75 -13.47 -1.76
N LEU A 29 2.07 -13.56 -2.90
CA LEU A 29 2.68 -13.36 -4.22
C LEU A 29 3.25 -11.94 -4.36
N ARG A 30 2.50 -10.91 -3.96
CA ARG A 30 2.93 -9.50 -4.01
C ARG A 30 4.10 -9.22 -3.08
N LEU A 31 4.05 -9.74 -1.85
CA LEU A 31 5.17 -9.63 -0.90
C LEU A 31 6.43 -10.32 -1.42
N TRP A 32 6.28 -11.52 -2.00
CA TRP A 32 7.39 -12.22 -2.63
C TRP A 32 7.99 -11.43 -3.79
N ALA A 33 7.16 -10.86 -4.66
CA ALA A 33 7.61 -9.99 -5.75
C ALA A 33 8.35 -8.74 -5.23
N LEU A 34 7.82 -8.08 -4.19
CA LEU A 34 8.45 -6.93 -3.55
C LEU A 34 9.85 -7.26 -3.01
N VAL A 35 9.97 -8.36 -2.24
CA VAL A 35 11.26 -8.83 -1.70
C VAL A 35 12.24 -9.23 -2.81
N ARG A 36 11.74 -9.75 -3.94
CA ARG A 36 12.61 -10.01 -5.10
C ARG A 36 13.10 -8.73 -5.75
N LEU A 37 12.27 -7.69 -5.78
CA LEU A 37 12.59 -6.40 -6.38
C LEU A 37 13.51 -5.55 -5.49
N THR A 38 13.53 -5.71 -4.16
CA THR A 38 14.42 -4.92 -3.27
C THR A 38 15.90 -5.03 -3.59
N HIS A 39 16.32 -6.11 -4.24
CA HIS A 39 17.70 -6.31 -4.69
C HIS A 39 17.92 -5.93 -6.15
N SER A 40 16.97 -5.22 -6.77
CA SER A 40 16.96 -4.87 -8.19
C SER A 40 16.73 -3.37 -8.38
N PRO A 41 17.33 -2.74 -9.41
CA PRO A 41 16.98 -1.37 -9.81
C PRO A 41 15.53 -1.21 -10.28
N LEU A 42 14.80 -2.31 -10.44
CA LEU A 42 13.39 -2.30 -10.84
C LEU A 42 12.43 -1.99 -9.69
N LEU A 43 12.87 -1.95 -8.43
CA LEU A 43 12.00 -1.54 -7.32
C LEU A 43 11.58 -0.07 -7.44
N LEU A 44 12.51 0.78 -7.88
CA LEU A 44 12.23 2.16 -8.24
C LEU A 44 12.89 2.43 -9.61
N PRO A 45 12.13 2.25 -10.70
CA PRO A 45 12.64 2.50 -12.04
C PRO A 45 13.15 3.93 -12.18
N THR A 46 14.19 4.15 -12.98
CA THR A 46 14.81 5.48 -13.20
C THR A 46 13.92 6.45 -13.99
N ARG A 47 12.74 6.02 -14.43
CA ARG A 47 11.83 6.79 -15.29
C ARG A 47 10.38 6.38 -15.03
N GLY A 48 9.46 7.22 -15.50
CA GLY A 48 8.02 6.98 -15.42
C GLY A 48 7.43 7.46 -14.10
N ASP A 49 6.16 7.13 -13.90
CA ASP A 49 5.35 7.72 -12.83
C ASP A 49 5.93 7.45 -11.43
N MET A 50 6.47 6.26 -11.19
CA MET A 50 7.10 5.92 -9.91
C MET A 50 8.27 6.86 -9.58
N HIS A 51 9.14 7.12 -10.55
CA HIS A 51 10.27 8.05 -10.37
C HIS A 51 9.79 9.48 -10.19
N PHE A 52 8.80 9.90 -11.00
CA PHE A 52 8.23 11.23 -10.91
C PHE A 52 7.65 11.53 -9.52
N TYR A 53 6.90 10.59 -8.94
CA TYR A 53 6.36 10.75 -7.59
C TYR A 53 7.41 10.65 -6.48
N ASP A 54 8.49 9.87 -6.69
CA ASP A 54 9.64 9.82 -5.78
C ASP A 54 10.38 11.16 -5.73
N ASP A 55 10.68 11.76 -6.89
CA ASP A 55 11.31 13.07 -7.00
C ASP A 55 10.44 14.14 -6.34
N TRP A 56 9.13 14.14 -6.63
CA TRP A 56 8.20 15.11 -6.05
C TRP A 56 8.09 14.95 -4.52
N ALA A 57 8.08 13.72 -4.00
CA ALA A 57 8.10 13.49 -2.56
C ALA A 57 9.36 14.07 -1.89
N LYS A 58 10.53 13.91 -2.53
CA LYS A 58 11.80 14.48 -2.06
C LYS A 58 11.80 16.00 -2.11
N ASP A 59 11.24 16.61 -3.15
CA ASP A 59 11.08 18.07 -3.23
C ASP A 59 10.23 18.61 -2.08
N ILE A 60 9.13 17.93 -1.75
CA ILE A 60 8.27 18.29 -0.61
C ILE A 60 9.06 18.20 0.71
N LEU A 61 9.88 17.15 0.90
CA LEU A 61 10.74 17.01 2.08
C LEU A 61 11.76 18.15 2.20
N HIS A 62 12.26 18.65 1.08
CA HIS A 62 13.17 19.80 1.01
C HIS A 62 12.45 21.17 1.10
N GLY A 63 11.14 21.19 1.38
CA GLY A 63 10.36 22.40 1.64
C GLY A 63 9.62 22.96 0.44
N GLN A 64 9.68 22.32 -0.73
CA GLN A 64 8.90 22.69 -1.91
C GLN A 64 7.49 22.09 -1.82
N PHE A 65 6.69 22.61 -0.89
CA PHE A 65 5.34 22.10 -0.66
C PHE A 65 4.38 22.35 -1.82
N THR A 66 4.66 23.31 -2.71
CA THR A 66 3.78 23.64 -3.84
C THR A 66 4.57 23.63 -5.13
N GLN A 67 3.98 23.13 -6.21
CA GLN A 67 4.61 23.24 -7.52
C GLN A 67 4.28 24.60 -8.16
N PRO A 68 5.23 25.22 -8.90
CA PRO A 68 4.99 26.47 -9.61
C PRO A 68 4.12 26.29 -10.86
N LEU A 69 3.95 25.06 -11.34
CA LEU A 69 3.16 24.69 -12.51
C LEU A 69 1.92 23.87 -12.13
N ALA A 70 1.05 23.66 -13.10
CA ALA A 70 -0.08 22.75 -12.94
C ALA A 70 0.43 21.33 -12.61
N PHE A 71 -0.28 20.66 -11.70
CA PHE A 71 0.07 19.31 -11.27
C PHE A 71 -0.10 18.32 -12.43
N TYR A 72 0.99 17.64 -12.79
CA TYR A 72 0.97 16.55 -13.78
C TYR A 72 0.27 15.30 -13.23
N GLY A 73 0.52 14.97 -11.95
CA GLY A 73 -0.09 13.85 -11.23
C GLY A 73 -1.04 14.30 -10.11
N LEU A 74 -1.72 13.35 -9.47
CA LEU A 74 -2.56 13.64 -8.31
C LEU A 74 -1.66 14.00 -7.11
N PRO A 75 -1.71 15.25 -6.61
CA PRO A 75 -0.75 15.74 -5.62
C PRO A 75 -0.82 14.96 -4.30
N GLY A 76 -1.98 14.42 -3.94
CA GLY A 76 -2.17 13.68 -2.69
C GLY A 76 -1.22 12.49 -2.54
N TYR A 77 -0.88 11.80 -3.64
CA TYR A 77 0.06 10.67 -3.58
C TYR A 77 1.50 11.13 -3.28
N ALA A 78 1.93 12.26 -3.83
CA ALA A 78 3.25 12.84 -3.55
C ALA A 78 3.39 13.24 -2.07
N TYR A 79 2.36 13.87 -1.47
CA TYR A 79 2.39 14.20 -0.04
C TYR A 79 2.36 12.97 0.86
N LEU A 80 1.60 11.92 0.47
CA LEU A 80 1.61 10.66 1.21
C LEU A 80 3.00 10.02 1.18
N LEU A 81 3.66 9.98 0.02
CA LEU A 81 5.03 9.50 -0.10
C LEU A 81 6.00 10.33 0.74
N ALA A 82 5.93 11.67 0.66
CA ALA A 82 6.76 12.54 1.46
C ALA A 82 6.58 12.28 2.97
N PHE A 83 5.34 12.06 3.41
CA PHE A 83 5.06 11.68 4.80
C PHE A 83 5.68 10.33 5.18
N LEU A 84 5.56 9.31 4.32
CA LEU A 84 6.18 8.00 4.56
C LEU A 84 7.71 8.11 4.60
N TYR A 85 8.31 8.88 3.69
CA TYR A 85 9.75 9.10 3.65
C TYR A 85 10.25 9.87 4.88
N LYS A 86 9.46 10.81 5.40
CA LYS A 86 9.75 11.48 6.66
C LYS A 86 9.79 10.53 7.86
N LEU A 87 8.95 9.48 7.86
CA LEU A 87 8.85 8.53 8.97
C LEU A 87 9.84 7.36 8.86
N PHE A 88 10.05 6.85 7.64
CA PHE A 88 10.77 5.59 7.40
C PHE A 88 12.02 5.75 6.53
N GLY A 89 12.36 6.98 6.12
CA GLY A 89 13.46 7.30 5.20
C GLY A 89 13.04 7.25 3.73
N GLU A 90 13.85 7.87 2.87
CA GLU A 90 13.64 7.93 1.40
C GLU A 90 13.90 6.58 0.73
N ASN A 91 13.00 5.62 0.93
CA ASN A 91 13.08 4.29 0.35
C ASN A 91 11.74 3.84 -0.28
N PRO A 92 11.79 3.19 -1.45
CA PRO A 92 10.57 2.73 -2.15
C PRO A 92 9.94 1.47 -1.53
N PHE A 93 10.58 0.86 -0.52
CA PHE A 93 10.09 -0.38 0.07
C PHE A 93 8.81 -0.18 0.90
N VAL A 94 8.76 0.85 1.75
CA VAL A 94 7.56 1.10 2.59
C VAL A 94 6.32 1.41 1.75
N PRO A 95 6.36 2.32 0.75
CA PRO A 95 5.24 2.50 -0.17
C PRO A 95 4.86 1.21 -0.90
N GLY A 96 5.85 0.44 -1.38
CA GLY A 96 5.61 -0.85 -2.04
C GLY A 96 4.95 -1.89 -1.14
N LEU A 97 5.29 -1.91 0.16
CA LEU A 97 4.68 -2.79 1.15
C LEU A 97 3.21 -2.44 1.39
N LEU A 98 2.91 -1.14 1.52
CA LEU A 98 1.53 -0.66 1.67
C LEU A 98 0.71 -0.96 0.42
N GLN A 99 1.27 -0.72 -0.78
CA GLN A 99 0.62 -1.07 -2.03
C GLN A 99 0.37 -2.58 -2.13
N ALA A 100 1.32 -3.42 -1.74
CA ALA A 100 1.14 -4.87 -1.74
C ALA A 100 -0.01 -5.32 -0.81
N ALA A 101 -0.19 -4.65 0.33
CA ALA A 101 -1.24 -4.97 1.30
C ALA A 101 -2.63 -4.47 0.89
N LEU A 102 -2.72 -3.29 0.28
CA LEU A 102 -3.99 -2.65 -0.09
C LEU A 102 -4.55 -3.14 -1.43
N ASP A 103 -3.70 -3.57 -2.36
CA ASP A 103 -4.09 -4.05 -3.69
C ASP A 103 -4.36 -5.57 -3.76
N ALA A 104 -4.11 -6.31 -2.67
CA ALA A 104 -4.33 -7.76 -2.60
C ALA A 104 -5.80 -8.11 -2.36
#